data_AF-A0A9Q0FGV1-F1
#
_entry.id   AF-A0A9Q0FGV1-F1
#
_cell.length_a   1.000
_cell.length_b   1.000
_cell.length_c   1.000
_cell.angle_alpha   90.00
_cell.angle_beta   90.00
_cell.angle_gamma   90.00
#
_symmetry.space_group_name_H-M   'P 1'
#
loop_
_entity.id
_entity.type
_entity.pdbx_description
1 polymer ?
#
loop_
_entity_poly.entity_id
_entity_poly.type
_entity_poly.pdbx_seq_one_letter_code
_entity_poly.pdbx_strand_id
1 'polypeptide(L)'
;GIPYELVKEDITNKSPLLLKVQRNSQEIPVLVHGDKPICESMIIVEYINEVRPQNPLLPKLMTLTNHDRALARFWAKFAEELTFFFDRGGTNLINPHDSLIIISRKHRVVYLMPYSYHYALRYVGQLHMAEVKLLGKSPSPFVYRVIWALKIKGIPYEFVYEDPTIKSPVLLKYNPVHKKIPVLVHGEKPVCESMIIVEYINDVWPQNPLLPNDPHERALARFWAKFADDKGPSVWKMFRSTGEALEQAKKESLEMLQTVEDHGLGDKKFFGGDQIGIADIAFGAIFHWLTTFVEEGILGAKLLEAHKFPRLYSWLENFRQVPVIRENLPDRDEANAFYNARREALMSPFVCRVIWALKNKGIPYELVKEDITNKSPLLLKYNPIHKKIPVLVHGDKPICESMVIVEYLDEVWPQNPLLPSDPHERAVARFWVKYANDKGASVFQIFRTTGEALEQAKKETLEMLQTVEDYGLGDKEFFGGDQISIADIAFGSVIQWLTYMEEGSLAGAKLLEAHKFPRLHSWHQNFLQVPVIKENLPDTDGAVAFYRGRREALEGAASN
;
A
#
# COMPACT_ATOMS: atom_id res chain seq x y z
N GLY A 1 -22.28 -54.24 -5.77
CA GLY A 1 -22.78 -55.07 -6.88
C GLY A 1 -22.20 -54.64 -8.21
N ILE A 2 -20.87 -54.61 -8.32
CA ILE A 2 -20.16 -54.40 -9.60
C ILE A 2 -19.16 -55.55 -9.69
N PRO A 3 -19.10 -56.32 -10.79
CA PRO A 3 -18.20 -57.45 -10.94
C PRO A 3 -16.74 -56.99 -11.10
N TYR A 4 -15.81 -57.73 -10.52
CA TYR A 4 -14.37 -57.56 -10.67
C TYR A 4 -13.73 -58.91 -10.96
N GLU A 5 -12.61 -58.92 -11.68
CA GLU A 5 -11.84 -60.12 -12.01
C GLU A 5 -10.46 -60.06 -11.35
N LEU A 6 -10.03 -61.15 -10.71
CA LEU A 6 -8.77 -61.26 -10.00
C LEU A 6 -7.66 -61.66 -10.98
N VAL A 7 -6.67 -60.80 -11.21
CA VAL A 7 -5.70 -61.01 -12.30
C VAL A 7 -4.38 -61.65 -11.85
N LYS A 8 -4.00 -61.58 -10.56
CA LYS A 8 -2.80 -62.26 -10.04
C LYS A 8 -2.76 -62.38 -8.52
N GLU A 9 -2.34 -63.55 -8.04
CA GLU A 9 -2.06 -63.85 -6.64
C GLU A 9 -0.55 -64.11 -6.49
N ASP A 10 0.12 -63.42 -5.57
CA ASP A 10 1.49 -63.78 -5.16
C ASP A 10 1.43 -64.34 -3.73
N ILE A 11 1.19 -65.64 -3.65
CA ILE A 11 1.03 -66.35 -2.37
C ILE A 11 2.39 -66.82 -1.90
N THR A 12 3.17 -65.94 -1.27
CA THR A 12 4.15 -66.37 -0.28
C THR A 12 4.21 -65.39 0.90
N ASN A 13 3.69 -65.84 2.05
CA ASN A 13 3.78 -65.25 3.40
C ASN A 13 2.98 -63.98 3.77
N LYS A 14 1.83 -64.22 4.42
CA LYS A 14 1.15 -63.45 5.50
C LYS A 14 1.56 -61.96 5.68
N SER A 15 1.32 -61.15 4.64
CA SER A 15 1.32 -59.68 4.65
C SER A 15 0.02 -59.20 3.97
N PRO A 16 -0.46 -57.96 4.18
CA PRO A 16 -1.64 -57.45 3.46
C PRO A 16 -1.41 -57.57 1.95
N LEU A 17 -2.31 -58.28 1.27
CA LEU A 17 -2.23 -58.57 -0.16
C LEU A 17 -2.62 -57.29 -0.94
N LEU A 18 -1.70 -56.82 -1.78
CA LEU A 18 -1.98 -55.78 -2.76
C LEU A 18 -2.54 -56.48 -4.00
N LEU A 19 -3.87 -56.53 -4.12
CA LEU A 19 -4.51 -57.15 -5.27
C LEU A 19 -4.68 -56.11 -6.38
N LYS A 20 -4.35 -56.48 -7.61
CA LYS A 20 -4.64 -55.66 -8.79
C LYS A 20 -6.00 -56.04 -9.34
N VAL A 21 -6.91 -55.07 -9.37
CA VAL A 21 -8.26 -55.24 -9.91
C VAL A 21 -8.38 -54.42 -11.19
N GLN A 22 -8.97 -54.99 -12.24
CA GLN A 22 -9.16 -54.29 -13.51
C GLN A 22 -10.53 -53.62 -13.54
N ARG A 23 -10.56 -52.28 -13.68
CA ARG A 23 -11.78 -51.47 -13.82
C ARG A 23 -11.66 -50.64 -15.09
N ASN A 24 -12.56 -50.83 -16.05
CA ASN A 24 -12.58 -50.07 -17.32
C ASN A 24 -11.20 -50.00 -18.00
N SER A 25 -10.51 -51.13 -18.10
CA SER A 25 -9.16 -51.26 -18.69
C SER A 25 -8.02 -50.57 -17.92
N GLN A 26 -8.26 -50.06 -16.70
CA GLN A 26 -7.21 -49.60 -15.77
C GLN A 26 -6.98 -50.61 -14.64
N GLU A 27 -5.72 -50.87 -14.31
CA GLU A 27 -5.33 -51.64 -13.12
C GLU A 27 -5.34 -50.72 -11.89
N ILE A 28 -6.09 -51.10 -10.86
CA ILE A 28 -6.16 -50.38 -9.58
C ILE A 28 -5.65 -51.30 -8.46
N PRO A 29 -4.70 -50.86 -7.63
CA PRO A 29 -4.29 -51.61 -6.45
C PRO A 29 -5.33 -51.49 -5.34
N VAL A 30 -5.79 -52.62 -4.81
CA VAL A 30 -6.76 -52.71 -3.72
C VAL A 30 -6.14 -53.47 -2.56
N LEU A 31 -6.26 -52.92 -1.34
CA LEU A 31 -5.78 -53.56 -0.13
C LEU A 31 -6.86 -54.50 0.43
N VAL A 32 -6.49 -55.75 0.69
CA VAL A 32 -7.42 -56.76 1.20
C VAL A 32 -6.87 -57.35 2.49
N HIS A 33 -7.74 -57.51 3.49
CA HIS A 33 -7.43 -58.22 4.74
C HIS A 33 -8.37 -59.41 4.89
N GLY A 34 -7.84 -60.63 4.70
CA GLY A 34 -8.67 -61.83 4.54
C GLY A 34 -9.50 -61.75 3.26
N ASP A 35 -10.80 -62.09 3.33
CA ASP A 35 -11.68 -62.17 2.16
C ASP A 35 -12.46 -60.87 1.88
N LYS A 36 -12.14 -59.77 2.57
CA LYS A 36 -12.88 -58.49 2.51
C LYS A 36 -12.03 -57.34 1.97
N PRO A 37 -12.48 -56.63 0.91
CA PRO A 37 -11.78 -55.46 0.39
C PRO A 37 -11.89 -54.26 1.34
N ILE A 38 -10.77 -53.60 1.62
CA ILE A 38 -10.70 -52.42 2.46
C ILE A 38 -10.41 -51.23 1.55
N CYS A 39 -11.46 -50.61 0.99
CA CYS A 39 -11.67 -49.14 0.96
C CYS A 39 -12.51 -48.67 -0.25
N GLU A 40 -13.65 -48.07 0.04
CA GLU A 40 -14.00 -46.72 -0.43
C GLU A 40 -14.32 -45.90 0.83
N SER A 41 -13.95 -44.63 0.83
CA SER A 41 -14.00 -43.72 1.98
C SER A 41 -15.43 -43.48 2.51
N MET A 42 -15.88 -44.30 3.45
CA MET A 42 -16.88 -44.03 4.49
C MET A 42 -16.99 -45.31 5.34
N ILE A 43 -17.32 -45.18 6.63
CA ILE A 43 -17.33 -46.25 7.66
C ILE A 43 -16.04 -46.30 8.52
N ILE A 44 -15.85 -45.27 9.34
CA ILE A 44 -15.15 -45.40 10.64
C ILE A 44 -16.12 -45.14 11.82
N VAL A 45 -17.38 -44.79 11.54
CA VAL A 45 -18.37 -44.48 12.59
C VAL A 45 -19.14 -45.72 13.06
N GLU A 46 -19.36 -46.74 12.21
CA GLU A 46 -20.17 -47.92 12.60
C GLU A 46 -19.39 -48.97 13.41
N TYR A 47 -18.06 -49.05 13.25
CA TYR A 47 -17.24 -49.99 14.05
C TYR A 47 -17.19 -49.63 15.54
N ILE A 48 -17.43 -48.36 15.89
CA ILE A 48 -17.50 -47.90 17.27
C ILE A 48 -18.86 -48.24 17.91
N ASN A 49 -19.92 -48.39 17.10
CA ASN A 49 -21.28 -48.69 17.60
C ASN A 49 -21.50 -50.18 17.94
N GLU A 50 -20.75 -51.12 17.34
CA GLU A 50 -20.94 -52.54 17.62
C GLU A 50 -20.20 -53.06 18.87
N VAL A 51 -19.18 -52.35 19.38
CA VAL A 51 -18.24 -52.94 20.36
C VAL A 51 -18.46 -52.49 21.82
N ARG A 52 -19.26 -51.47 22.13
CA ARG A 52 -19.59 -51.11 23.54
C ARG A 52 -21.02 -50.59 23.74
N PRO A 53 -22.01 -51.46 24.06
CA PRO A 53 -23.40 -51.07 24.20
C PRO A 53 -23.78 -50.41 25.55
N GLN A 54 -22.89 -50.27 26.52
CA GLN A 54 -23.26 -49.74 27.84
C GLN A 54 -22.20 -48.79 28.42
N ASN A 55 -22.40 -47.48 28.26
CA ASN A 55 -21.86 -46.49 29.19
C ASN A 55 -22.86 -45.32 29.38
N PRO A 56 -23.43 -45.13 30.58
CA PRO A 56 -24.57 -44.23 30.84
C PRO A 56 -24.16 -42.77 31.12
N LEU A 57 -23.32 -42.15 30.29
CA LEU A 57 -22.87 -40.76 30.48
C LEU A 57 -22.99 -39.87 29.23
N LEU A 58 -23.98 -40.15 28.39
CA LEU A 58 -24.28 -39.33 27.20
C LEU A 58 -24.94 -37.95 27.47
N PRO A 59 -25.45 -37.59 28.66
CA PRO A 59 -25.95 -36.23 28.89
C PRO A 59 -25.10 -35.50 29.95
N LYS A 60 -23.92 -35.01 29.56
CA LYS A 60 -23.15 -33.97 30.29
C LYS A 60 -22.01 -33.37 29.44
N LEU A 61 -22.26 -33.20 28.14
CA LEU A 61 -21.34 -32.62 27.15
C LEU A 61 -21.32 -31.08 27.13
N MET A 62 -21.62 -30.43 28.26
CA MET A 62 -21.51 -28.99 28.40
C MET A 62 -20.89 -28.64 29.74
N THR A 63 -19.56 -28.58 29.78
CA THR A 63 -18.74 -27.62 30.55
C THR A 63 -17.27 -28.02 30.45
N LEU A 64 -16.41 -27.04 30.16
CA LEU A 64 -15.04 -27.14 29.66
C LEU A 64 -14.00 -27.86 30.56
N THR A 65 -12.87 -28.21 29.91
CA THR A 65 -11.46 -28.38 30.39
C THR A 65 -10.83 -29.79 30.45
N ASN A 66 -9.48 -29.81 30.28
CA ASN A 66 -8.47 -30.89 30.39
C ASN A 66 -8.09 -31.73 29.14
N HIS A 67 -8.77 -31.61 28.00
CA HIS A 67 -8.37 -32.32 26.77
C HIS A 67 -7.12 -31.70 26.09
N ASP A 68 -6.99 -30.37 26.12
CA ASP A 68 -5.91 -29.65 25.41
C ASP A 68 -4.52 -29.87 26.03
N ARG A 69 -4.46 -30.13 27.35
CA ARG A 69 -3.20 -30.47 28.03
C ARG A 69 -2.73 -31.90 27.77
N ALA A 70 -3.64 -32.83 27.45
CA ALA A 70 -3.29 -34.21 27.10
C ALA A 70 -2.83 -34.30 25.63
N LEU A 71 -3.47 -33.55 24.73
CA LEU A 71 -3.11 -33.50 23.31
C LEU A 71 -1.73 -32.84 23.11
N ALA A 72 -1.44 -31.73 23.81
CA ALA A 72 -0.14 -31.06 23.73
C ALA A 72 1.02 -31.92 24.27
N ARG A 73 0.80 -32.70 25.35
CA ARG A 73 1.81 -33.63 25.89
C ARG A 73 2.04 -34.85 24.99
N PHE A 74 1.00 -35.31 24.30
CA PHE A 74 1.11 -36.38 23.32
C PHE A 74 1.97 -35.94 22.12
N TRP A 75 1.72 -34.76 21.57
CA TRP A 75 2.48 -34.23 20.42
C TRP A 75 3.92 -33.82 20.77
N ALA A 76 4.17 -33.27 21.96
CA ALA A 76 5.53 -32.94 22.40
C ALA A 76 6.40 -34.20 22.56
N LYS A 77 5.85 -35.28 23.13
CA LYS A 77 6.56 -36.56 23.28
C LYS A 77 6.76 -37.29 21.94
N PHE A 78 5.83 -37.10 21.00
CA PHE A 78 5.91 -37.65 19.64
C PHE A 78 7.00 -36.95 18.78
N ALA A 79 7.22 -35.65 19.00
CA ALA A 79 8.28 -34.89 18.32
C ALA A 79 9.69 -35.29 18.81
N GLU A 80 9.86 -35.58 20.11
CA GLU A 80 11.13 -36.09 20.67
C GLU A 80 11.51 -37.46 20.09
N GLU A 81 10.54 -38.37 19.93
CA GLU A 81 10.80 -39.71 19.36
C GLU A 81 11.09 -39.68 17.85
N LEU A 82 10.51 -38.73 17.11
CA LEU A 82 10.83 -38.52 15.69
C LEU A 82 12.26 -38.00 15.49
N THR A 83 12.75 -37.15 16.39
CA THR A 83 14.12 -36.62 16.34
C THR A 83 15.15 -37.75 16.56
N PHE A 84 14.83 -38.70 17.45
CA PHE A 84 15.61 -39.91 17.69
C PHE A 84 15.66 -40.87 16.49
N PHE A 85 14.66 -40.82 15.60
CA PHE A 85 14.56 -41.70 14.42
C PHE A 85 15.44 -41.20 13.26
N PHE A 86 15.63 -39.90 13.10
CA PHE A 86 16.48 -39.32 12.05
C PHE A 86 17.99 -39.46 12.34
N ASP A 87 18.40 -39.51 13.62
CA ASP A 87 19.80 -39.69 14.03
C ASP A 87 20.40 -41.08 13.70
N ARG A 88 19.61 -42.04 13.19
CA ARG A 88 20.08 -43.39 12.85
C ARG A 88 19.91 -43.80 11.37
N GLY A 89 19.79 -42.83 10.45
CA GLY A 89 20.00 -43.06 9.02
C GLY A 89 18.85 -43.73 8.27
N GLY A 90 17.59 -43.38 8.58
CA GLY A 90 16.45 -43.77 7.74
C GLY A 90 16.46 -43.07 6.38
N THR A 91 16.08 -43.78 5.31
CA THR A 91 16.02 -43.29 3.92
C THR A 91 14.57 -43.04 3.48
N ASN A 92 14.30 -41.89 2.85
CA ASN A 92 13.02 -41.56 2.23
C ASN A 92 12.89 -42.16 0.82
N LEU A 93 11.68 -42.61 0.47
CA LEU A 93 11.22 -42.78 -0.91
C LEU A 93 10.08 -41.76 -1.13
N ILE A 94 10.36 -40.73 -1.93
CA ILE A 94 9.37 -39.70 -2.28
C ILE A 94 8.76 -40.10 -3.63
N ASN A 95 7.44 -40.24 -3.70
CA ASN A 95 6.67 -40.32 -4.94
C ASN A 95 5.90 -38.99 -5.12
N PRO A 96 5.88 -38.35 -6.31
CA PRO A 96 5.31 -36.99 -6.45
C PRO A 96 3.78 -36.91 -6.37
N HIS A 97 3.07 -38.02 -6.25
CA HIS A 97 1.62 -38.04 -6.10
C HIS A 97 1.20 -38.98 -4.97
N ASP A 98 0.71 -38.35 -3.90
CA ASP A 98 -0.06 -38.90 -2.78
C ASP A 98 0.63 -39.91 -1.82
N SER A 99 0.82 -39.42 -0.59
CA SER A 99 1.23 -40.13 0.65
C SER A 99 2.73 -40.44 0.82
N LEU A 100 3.28 -40.02 1.98
CA LEU A 100 4.62 -40.38 2.43
C LEU A 100 4.58 -41.76 3.11
N ILE A 101 5.37 -42.72 2.62
CA ILE A 101 5.50 -44.05 3.21
C ILE A 101 6.89 -44.17 3.83
N ILE A 102 6.95 -44.33 5.16
CA ILE A 102 8.20 -44.58 5.88
C ILE A 102 8.29 -46.06 6.23
N ILE A 103 9.36 -46.72 5.79
CA ILE A 103 9.60 -48.15 6.04
C ILE A 103 10.78 -48.30 7.02
N SER A 104 10.48 -48.78 8.23
CA SER A 104 11.52 -49.16 9.19
C SER A 104 12.00 -50.59 8.94
N ARG A 105 13.27 -50.75 8.53
CA ARG A 105 13.89 -52.08 8.32
C ARG A 105 13.91 -52.95 9.59
N LYS A 106 13.88 -52.35 10.78
CA LYS A 106 14.03 -53.07 12.05
C LYS A 106 12.70 -53.53 12.67
N HIS A 107 11.59 -52.87 12.35
CA HIS A 107 10.31 -53.12 13.02
C HIS A 107 9.18 -53.61 12.10
N ARG A 108 9.42 -53.73 10.77
CA ARG A 108 8.40 -54.18 9.80
C ARG A 108 7.05 -53.44 9.90
N VAL A 109 7.08 -52.14 10.22
CA VAL A 109 5.88 -51.29 10.28
C VAL A 109 5.91 -50.32 9.10
N VAL A 110 4.76 -50.20 8.42
CA VAL A 110 4.50 -49.25 7.33
C VAL A 110 3.55 -48.18 7.86
N TYR A 111 3.99 -46.93 7.92
CA TYR A 111 3.13 -45.81 8.27
C TYR A 111 2.56 -45.19 7.00
N LEU A 112 1.22 -45.16 6.91
CA LEU A 112 0.47 -44.42 5.90
C LEU A 112 -0.15 -43.19 6.57
N MET A 113 0.35 -42.00 6.24
CA MET A 113 -0.23 -40.76 6.75
C MET A 113 -1.32 -40.25 5.80
N PRO A 114 -2.57 -40.05 6.27
CA PRO A 114 -3.60 -39.41 5.46
C PRO A 114 -3.33 -37.92 5.27
N TYR A 115 -4.04 -37.33 4.31
CA TYR A 115 -4.14 -35.90 3.95
C TYR A 115 -4.19 -34.90 5.13
N SER A 116 -4.48 -35.38 6.35
CA SER A 116 -4.39 -34.63 7.60
C SER A 116 -2.98 -34.16 7.94
N TYR A 117 -1.88 -34.67 7.36
CA TYR A 117 -0.55 -34.10 7.57
C TYR A 117 -0.32 -32.82 6.76
N HIS A 118 -0.87 -32.73 5.54
CA HIS A 118 -0.83 -31.49 4.75
C HIS A 118 -1.82 -30.47 5.32
N TYR A 119 -2.99 -30.91 5.79
CA TYR A 119 -3.93 -30.04 6.49
C TYR A 119 -3.43 -29.64 7.88
N ALA A 120 -2.76 -30.51 8.63
CA ALA A 120 -2.15 -30.18 9.91
C ALA A 120 -0.87 -29.37 9.74
N LEU A 121 -0.06 -29.52 8.70
CA LEU A 121 1.01 -28.55 8.42
C LEU A 121 0.45 -27.20 7.98
N ARG A 122 -0.70 -27.18 7.29
CA ARG A 122 -1.41 -25.95 6.95
C ARG A 122 -2.11 -25.33 8.18
N TYR A 123 -2.63 -26.14 9.11
CA TYR A 123 -3.27 -25.68 10.35
C TYR A 123 -2.28 -25.39 11.48
N VAL A 124 -1.18 -26.13 11.60
CA VAL A 124 -0.06 -25.89 12.51
C VAL A 124 0.81 -24.77 11.96
N GLY A 125 0.97 -24.67 10.64
CA GLY A 125 1.51 -23.50 9.95
C GLY A 125 0.58 -22.28 9.97
N GLN A 126 -0.74 -22.47 10.15
CA GLN A 126 -1.68 -21.37 10.42
C GLN A 126 -1.77 -21.01 11.91
N LEU A 127 -1.56 -21.97 12.82
CA LEU A 127 -1.39 -21.72 14.26
C LEU A 127 -0.03 -21.08 14.59
N HIS A 128 0.92 -21.14 13.65
CA HIS A 128 2.19 -20.39 13.62
C HIS A 128 2.19 -19.33 12.50
N MET A 129 1.05 -18.75 12.12
CA MET A 129 1.10 -17.50 11.33
C MET A 129 1.84 -16.46 12.17
N ALA A 130 2.91 -15.91 11.56
CA ALA A 130 4.04 -15.27 12.21
C ALA A 130 3.67 -14.46 13.46
N GLU A 131 4.40 -14.71 14.55
CA GLU A 131 4.42 -13.85 15.75
C GLU A 131 4.58 -12.37 15.36
N VAL A 132 5.16 -12.11 14.18
CA VAL A 132 5.45 -10.80 13.59
C VAL A 132 4.59 -10.52 12.35
N LYS A 133 3.82 -9.43 12.37
CA LYS A 133 3.13 -8.87 11.19
C LYS A 133 3.66 -7.48 10.88
N LEU A 134 3.75 -7.12 9.61
CA LEU A 134 4.12 -5.77 9.16
C LEU A 134 2.97 -5.16 8.36
N LEU A 135 2.32 -4.14 8.91
CA LEU A 135 1.33 -3.34 8.20
C LEU A 135 2.07 -2.30 7.35
N GLY A 136 1.84 -2.31 6.05
CA GLY A 136 2.48 -1.38 5.13
C GLY A 136 1.98 -1.45 3.70
N LYS A 137 2.52 -0.56 2.85
CA LYS A 137 2.23 -0.49 1.42
C LYS A 137 3.50 -0.16 0.64
N SER A 138 3.78 -0.92 -0.41
CA SER A 138 4.78 -0.56 -1.42
C SER A 138 4.28 0.63 -2.26
N PRO A 139 5.13 1.57 -2.71
CA PRO A 139 6.57 1.66 -2.51
C PRO A 139 6.97 2.60 -1.35
N SER A 140 6.39 2.46 -0.15
CA SER A 140 6.71 3.36 0.97
C SER A 140 8.15 3.16 1.49
N PRO A 141 9.01 4.20 1.48
CA PRO A 141 10.39 4.13 1.97
C PRO A 141 10.49 3.66 3.43
N PHE A 142 9.55 4.11 4.27
CA PHE A 142 9.53 3.81 5.70
C PHE A 142 9.20 2.34 5.96
N VAL A 143 8.36 1.73 5.10
CA VAL A 143 8.05 0.30 5.16
C VAL A 143 9.28 -0.52 4.75
N TYR A 144 10.01 -0.08 3.71
CA TYR A 144 11.22 -0.76 3.26
C TYR A 144 12.34 -0.78 4.30
N ARG A 145 12.46 0.25 5.16
CA ARG A 145 13.38 0.19 6.32
C ARG A 145 13.14 -1.04 7.20
N VAL A 146 11.86 -1.32 7.47
CA VAL A 146 11.45 -2.46 8.30
C VAL A 146 11.62 -3.78 7.56
N ILE A 147 11.26 -3.82 6.26
CA ILE A 147 11.49 -4.99 5.40
C ILE A 147 12.98 -5.37 5.39
N TRP A 148 13.88 -4.41 5.17
CA TRP A 148 15.32 -4.68 5.17
C TRP A 148 15.81 -5.16 6.53
N ALA A 149 15.38 -4.55 7.64
CA ALA A 149 15.75 -5.00 8.97
C ALA A 149 15.31 -6.46 9.24
N LEU A 150 14.04 -6.79 8.94
CA LEU A 150 13.51 -8.15 9.10
C LEU A 150 14.27 -9.16 8.24
N LYS A 151 14.58 -8.81 6.98
CA LYS A 151 15.30 -9.68 6.05
C LYS A 151 16.77 -9.88 6.44
N ILE A 152 17.47 -8.82 6.87
CA ILE A 152 18.85 -8.91 7.38
C ILE A 152 18.91 -9.82 8.63
N LYS A 153 17.89 -9.74 9.48
CA LYS A 153 17.77 -10.56 10.70
C LYS A 153 17.23 -11.97 10.45
N GLY A 154 16.78 -12.27 9.24
CA GLY A 154 16.20 -13.57 8.85
C GLY A 154 14.84 -13.87 9.51
N ILE A 155 14.07 -12.84 9.88
CA ILE A 155 12.82 -13.00 10.62
C ILE A 155 11.65 -13.23 9.66
N PRO A 156 10.91 -14.35 9.79
CA PRO A 156 9.68 -14.54 9.02
C PRO A 156 8.58 -13.60 9.54
N TYR A 157 7.84 -12.99 8.62
CA TYR A 157 6.74 -12.08 8.96
C TYR A 157 5.60 -12.19 7.94
N GLU A 158 4.39 -11.87 8.39
CA GLU A 158 3.24 -11.65 7.51
C GLU A 158 3.21 -10.19 7.06
N PHE A 159 3.23 -9.92 5.76
CA PHE A 159 3.02 -8.56 5.24
C PHE A 159 1.52 -8.30 5.07
N VAL A 160 1.00 -7.35 5.83
CA VAL A 160 -0.41 -6.94 5.77
C VAL A 160 -0.49 -5.64 4.99
N TYR A 161 -1.10 -5.69 3.81
CA TYR A 161 -1.31 -4.50 3.00
C TYR A 161 -2.17 -3.49 3.76
N GLU A 162 -1.69 -2.25 3.87
CA GLU A 162 -2.37 -1.15 4.54
C GLU A 162 -2.26 0.13 3.70
N ASP A 163 -3.40 0.65 3.23
CA ASP A 163 -3.41 1.90 2.46
C ASP A 163 -3.31 3.11 3.43
N PRO A 164 -2.23 3.90 3.41
CA PRO A 164 -2.09 5.03 4.33
C PRO A 164 -3.11 6.14 4.11
N THR A 165 -3.81 6.10 2.98
CA THR A 165 -4.83 7.07 2.64
C THR A 165 -6.23 6.64 3.07
N ILE A 166 -6.38 5.37 3.46
CA ILE A 166 -7.59 4.76 4.02
C ILE A 166 -7.16 3.91 5.18
N LYS A 167 -7.18 4.55 6.32
CA LYS A 167 -6.64 3.98 7.53
C LYS A 167 -7.64 2.93 8.01
N SER A 168 -7.25 1.66 7.93
CA SER A 168 -8.08 0.56 8.41
C SER A 168 -8.38 0.73 9.90
N PRO A 169 -9.50 0.18 10.42
CA PRO A 169 -9.73 0.15 11.86
C PRO A 169 -8.57 -0.48 12.64
N VAL A 170 -7.85 -1.41 12.00
CA VAL A 170 -6.67 -2.06 12.57
C VAL A 170 -5.50 -1.06 12.68
N LEU A 171 -5.21 -0.29 11.64
CA LEU A 171 -4.18 0.77 11.70
C LEU A 171 -4.55 1.84 12.72
N LEU A 172 -5.81 2.29 12.75
CA LEU A 172 -6.29 3.28 13.72
C LEU A 172 -6.22 2.76 15.15
N LYS A 173 -6.46 1.46 15.36
CA LYS A 173 -6.30 0.79 16.65
C LYS A 173 -4.83 0.69 17.07
N TYR A 174 -3.95 0.29 16.16
CA TYR A 174 -2.55 0.02 16.49
C TYR A 174 -1.66 1.28 16.51
N ASN A 175 -2.00 2.30 15.72
CA ASN A 175 -1.32 3.60 15.72
C ASN A 175 -2.36 4.73 15.85
N PRO A 176 -3.00 4.91 17.02
CA PRO A 176 -4.02 5.95 17.20
C PRO A 176 -3.46 7.37 17.15
N VAL A 177 -2.15 7.53 17.46
CA VAL A 177 -1.46 8.82 17.54
C VAL A 177 -1.19 9.40 16.15
N HIS A 178 -0.40 8.69 15.35
CA HIS A 178 0.02 9.19 14.03
C HIS A 178 -0.82 8.61 12.90
N LYS A 179 -1.42 7.43 13.11
CA LYS A 179 -2.26 6.74 12.12
C LYS A 179 -1.51 6.54 10.79
N LYS A 180 -0.23 6.18 10.89
CA LYS A 180 0.72 6.01 9.79
C LYS A 180 1.29 4.59 9.78
N ILE A 181 1.65 4.13 8.59
CA ILE A 181 2.49 2.95 8.36
C ILE A 181 3.98 3.36 8.33
N PRO A 182 4.92 2.43 8.57
CA PRO A 182 4.72 1.04 8.97
C PRO A 182 4.25 0.86 10.42
N VAL A 183 3.58 -0.26 10.69
CA VAL A 183 3.34 -0.77 12.06
C VAL A 183 3.77 -2.22 12.11
N LEU A 184 4.67 -2.55 13.03
CA LEU A 184 5.05 -3.95 13.32
C LEU A 184 4.19 -4.46 14.46
N VAL A 185 3.55 -5.61 14.32
CA VAL A 185 2.77 -6.25 15.39
C VAL A 185 3.51 -7.52 15.80
N HIS A 186 4.04 -7.55 17.02
CA HIS A 186 4.74 -8.70 17.58
C HIS A 186 3.94 -9.26 18.77
N GLY A 187 3.34 -10.45 18.61
CA GLY A 187 2.50 -11.08 19.65
C GLY A 187 1.33 -10.17 20.10
N GLU A 188 0.61 -9.60 19.12
CA GLU A 188 -0.47 -8.61 19.31
C GLU A 188 -0.06 -7.23 19.83
N LYS A 189 1.24 -6.99 20.09
CA LYS A 189 1.75 -5.70 20.56
C LYS A 189 2.24 -4.87 19.39
N PRO A 190 1.60 -3.73 19.07
CA PRO A 190 2.04 -2.87 17.99
C PRO A 190 3.26 -2.03 18.38
N VAL A 191 4.19 -1.87 17.45
CA VAL A 191 5.33 -0.96 17.48
C VAL A 191 5.22 -0.04 16.27
N CYS A 192 5.25 1.27 16.51
CA CYS A 192 5.08 2.32 15.50
C CYS A 192 6.40 3.06 15.25
N GLU A 193 6.45 3.85 14.18
CA GLU A 193 7.62 4.60 13.69
C GLU A 193 8.74 3.70 13.16
N SER A 194 9.12 3.88 11.88
CA SER A 194 10.01 2.93 11.19
C SER A 194 11.34 2.71 11.91
N MET A 195 11.96 3.76 12.46
CA MET A 195 13.26 3.62 13.13
C MET A 195 13.15 3.04 14.54
N ILE A 196 12.05 3.31 15.25
CA ILE A 196 11.75 2.65 16.53
C ILE A 196 11.49 1.16 16.29
N ILE A 197 10.77 0.81 15.22
CA ILE A 197 10.57 -0.59 14.80
C ILE A 197 11.91 -1.27 14.49
N VAL A 198 12.82 -0.59 13.79
CA VAL A 198 14.15 -1.16 13.48
C VAL A 198 14.98 -1.38 14.76
N GLU A 199 14.96 -0.45 15.73
CA GLU A 199 15.58 -0.66 17.04
C GLU A 199 14.93 -1.82 17.80
N TYR A 200 13.60 -1.91 17.81
CA TYR A 200 12.88 -3.02 18.42
C TYR A 200 13.28 -4.38 17.84
N ILE A 201 13.39 -4.47 16.50
CA ILE A 201 13.86 -5.68 15.82
C ILE A 201 15.30 -6.01 16.25
N ASN A 202 16.15 -5.00 16.41
CA ASN A 202 17.52 -5.20 16.87
C ASN A 202 17.59 -5.76 18.30
N ASP A 203 16.75 -5.25 19.19
CA ASP A 203 16.76 -5.60 20.61
C ASP A 203 16.14 -6.96 20.89
N VAL A 204 15.10 -7.35 20.14
CA VAL A 204 14.41 -8.64 20.30
C VAL A 204 15.22 -9.79 19.68
N TRP A 205 15.84 -9.57 18.53
CA TRP A 205 16.58 -10.59 17.79
C TRP A 205 18.08 -10.22 17.71
N PRO A 206 18.94 -10.76 18.59
CA PRO A 206 20.32 -10.28 18.74
C PRO A 206 21.26 -10.67 17.58
N GLN A 207 20.89 -11.65 16.74
CA GLN A 207 21.68 -12.02 15.57
C GLN A 207 21.80 -10.85 14.58
N ASN A 208 22.91 -10.76 13.84
CA ASN A 208 23.16 -9.72 12.84
C ASN A 208 22.84 -8.30 13.38
N PRO A 209 23.58 -7.82 14.40
CA PRO A 209 23.27 -6.57 15.08
C PRO A 209 23.31 -5.37 14.13
N LEU A 210 22.28 -4.51 14.20
CA LEU A 210 22.16 -3.28 13.42
C LEU A 210 22.73 -2.06 14.16
N LEU A 211 22.97 -2.20 15.47
CA LEU A 211 23.59 -1.21 16.32
C LEU A 211 24.94 -1.75 16.84
N PRO A 212 25.97 -0.90 16.95
CA PRO A 212 27.21 -1.25 17.64
C PRO A 212 26.97 -1.63 19.11
N ASN A 213 27.86 -2.47 19.65
CA ASN A 213 27.86 -2.82 21.08
C ASN A 213 28.40 -1.68 21.95
N ASP A 214 29.38 -0.93 21.43
CA ASP A 214 29.95 0.20 22.15
C ASP A 214 28.90 1.32 22.33
N PRO A 215 28.67 1.81 23.56
CA PRO A 215 27.65 2.81 23.82
C PRO A 215 27.82 4.11 23.04
N HIS A 216 29.07 4.55 22.81
CA HIS A 216 29.36 5.79 22.10
C HIS A 216 29.13 5.62 20.60
N GLU A 217 29.63 4.54 20.00
CA GLU A 217 29.36 4.22 18.59
C GLU A 217 27.86 4.02 18.33
N ARG A 218 27.14 3.40 19.27
CA ARG A 218 25.68 3.27 19.20
C ARG A 218 24.97 4.63 19.24
N ALA A 219 25.46 5.57 20.04
CA ALA A 219 24.93 6.93 20.06
C ALA A 219 25.18 7.66 18.72
N LEU A 220 26.36 7.49 18.12
CA LEU A 220 26.68 8.03 16.80
C LEU A 220 25.80 7.42 15.70
N ALA A 221 25.55 6.11 15.73
CA ALA A 221 24.66 5.46 14.78
C ALA A 221 23.22 6.00 14.86
N ARG A 222 22.71 6.22 16.09
CA ARG A 222 21.41 6.87 16.33
C ARG A 222 21.39 8.33 15.89
N PHE A 223 22.47 9.08 16.09
CA PHE A 223 22.59 10.46 15.61
C PHE A 223 22.41 10.52 14.10
N TRP A 224 23.11 9.68 13.34
CA TRP A 224 23.00 9.67 11.87
C TRP A 224 21.64 9.18 11.38
N ALA A 225 21.05 8.17 12.03
CA ALA A 225 19.68 7.76 11.75
C ALA A 225 18.66 8.88 12.00
N LYS A 226 18.82 9.64 13.10
CA LYS A 226 17.98 10.80 13.40
C LYS A 226 18.20 11.94 12.40
N PHE A 227 19.45 12.22 12.02
CA PHE A 227 19.77 13.22 11.00
C PHE A 227 19.09 12.89 9.68
N ALA A 228 19.09 11.62 9.27
CA ALA A 228 18.37 11.14 8.11
C ALA A 228 16.86 11.43 8.21
N ASP A 229 16.22 11.18 9.35
CA ASP A 229 14.79 11.47 9.54
C ASP A 229 14.48 12.98 9.59
N ASP A 230 15.35 13.80 10.18
CA ASP A 230 15.18 15.25 10.24
C ASP A 230 15.34 15.90 8.85
N LYS A 231 16.26 15.38 8.02
CA LYS A 231 16.59 15.96 6.71
C LYS A 231 15.87 15.29 5.54
N GLY A 232 15.44 14.04 5.66
CA GLY A 232 14.69 13.31 4.64
C GLY A 232 13.45 14.03 4.07
N PRO A 233 12.70 14.85 4.83
CA PRO A 233 11.63 15.68 4.30
C PRO A 233 11.99 16.56 3.10
N SER A 234 13.25 16.98 2.93
CA SER A 234 13.69 17.77 1.77
C SER A 234 13.56 17.00 0.46
N VAL A 235 13.86 15.69 0.46
CA VAL A 235 13.71 14.80 -0.70
C VAL A 235 12.24 14.67 -1.11
N TRP A 236 11.34 14.51 -0.13
CA TRP A 236 9.90 14.41 -0.37
C TRP A 236 9.27 15.75 -0.80
N LYS A 237 9.80 16.87 -0.30
CA LYS A 237 9.42 18.22 -0.72
C LYS A 237 9.82 18.42 -2.18
N MET A 238 11.05 18.07 -2.54
CA MET A 238 11.55 18.17 -3.91
C MET A 238 10.68 17.41 -4.92
N PHE A 239 10.24 16.19 -4.59
CA PHE A 239 9.32 15.43 -5.45
C PHE A 239 7.96 16.13 -5.65
N ARG A 240 7.46 16.81 -4.62
CA ARG A 240 6.16 17.51 -4.62
C ARG A 240 6.22 18.95 -5.09
N SER A 241 7.39 19.46 -5.42
CA SER A 241 7.61 20.88 -5.73
C SER A 241 8.14 21.08 -7.15
N THR A 242 7.95 22.30 -7.66
CA THR A 242 8.60 22.85 -8.85
C THR A 242 9.07 24.29 -8.58
N GLY A 243 9.63 24.98 -9.59
CA GLY A 243 9.96 26.39 -9.50
C GLY A 243 10.92 26.73 -8.36
N GLU A 244 10.65 27.83 -7.65
CA GLU A 244 11.49 28.31 -6.55
C GLU A 244 11.43 27.34 -5.36
N ALA A 245 10.25 26.78 -5.06
CA ALA A 245 10.09 25.78 -4.01
C ALA A 245 10.94 24.52 -4.27
N LEU A 246 11.06 24.11 -5.54
CA LEU A 246 11.94 23.01 -5.95
C LEU A 246 13.41 23.37 -5.81
N GLU A 247 13.82 24.55 -6.25
CA GLU A 247 15.22 24.98 -6.12
C GLU A 247 15.65 25.07 -4.64
N GLN A 248 14.77 25.57 -3.77
CA GLN A 248 14.99 25.56 -2.33
C GLN A 248 15.07 24.13 -1.77
N ALA A 249 14.19 23.22 -2.20
CA ALA A 249 14.25 21.82 -1.78
C ALA A 249 15.50 21.09 -2.30
N LYS A 250 15.98 21.41 -3.51
CA LYS A 250 17.25 20.92 -4.06
C LYS A 250 18.42 21.41 -3.22
N LYS A 251 18.46 22.69 -2.85
CA LYS A 251 19.49 23.26 -1.98
C LYS A 251 19.52 22.57 -0.62
N GLU A 252 18.38 22.41 0.04
CA GLU A 252 18.25 21.69 1.31
C GLU A 252 18.73 20.22 1.19
N SER A 253 18.47 19.57 0.05
CA SER A 253 18.94 18.21 -0.24
C SER A 253 20.44 18.16 -0.48
N LEU A 254 21.02 19.12 -1.21
CA LEU A 254 22.47 19.23 -1.42
C LEU A 254 23.22 19.47 -0.11
N GLU A 255 22.71 20.33 0.76
CA GLU A 255 23.30 20.57 2.09
C GLU A 255 23.29 19.29 2.95
N MET A 256 22.22 18.50 2.87
CA MET A 256 22.16 17.18 3.52
C MET A 256 23.24 16.25 2.94
N LEU A 257 23.33 16.12 1.61
CA LEU A 257 24.34 15.28 0.95
C LEU A 257 25.76 15.72 1.34
N GLN A 258 26.05 17.01 1.30
CA GLN A 258 27.35 17.55 1.68
C GLN A 258 27.72 17.22 3.12
N THR A 259 26.76 17.40 4.06
CA THR A 259 26.99 17.10 5.47
C THR A 259 27.33 15.61 5.69
N VAL A 260 26.64 14.72 4.99
CA VAL A 260 26.87 13.28 5.13
C VAL A 260 28.17 12.85 4.45
N GLU A 261 28.51 13.46 3.31
CA GLU A 261 29.80 13.25 2.63
C GLU A 261 30.96 13.68 3.53
N ASP A 262 30.88 14.85 4.16
CA ASP A 262 31.98 15.44 4.92
C ASP A 262 32.18 14.80 6.31
N HIS A 263 31.08 14.41 6.97
CA HIS A 263 31.10 14.03 8.37
C HIS A 263 30.51 12.65 8.67
N GLY A 264 29.77 12.06 7.74
CA GLY A 264 28.99 10.85 7.95
C GLY A 264 29.81 9.57 7.85
N LEU A 265 30.11 9.19 6.61
CA LEU A 265 30.62 7.84 6.31
C LEU A 265 32.10 7.68 6.69
N GLY A 266 32.90 8.74 6.55
CA GLY A 266 34.37 8.64 6.63
C GLY A 266 34.90 7.66 5.59
N ASP A 267 35.88 6.84 5.96
CA ASP A 267 36.46 5.82 5.07
C ASP A 267 35.75 4.45 5.15
N LYS A 268 34.60 4.38 5.83
CA LYS A 268 33.88 3.12 6.05
C LYS A 268 33.11 2.70 4.79
N LYS A 269 32.94 1.38 4.62
CA LYS A 269 32.09 0.84 3.55
C LYS A 269 30.60 1.14 3.80
N PHE A 270 30.18 1.02 5.05
CA PHE A 270 28.84 1.30 5.56
C PHE A 270 28.94 2.14 6.84
N PHE A 271 27.86 2.81 7.25
CA PHE A 271 27.83 3.47 8.57
C PHE A 271 28.03 2.46 9.71
N GLY A 272 27.56 1.22 9.53
CA GLY A 272 27.84 0.08 10.40
C GLY A 272 29.25 -0.53 10.27
N GLY A 273 30.16 0.09 9.51
CA GLY A 273 31.51 -0.44 9.25
C GLY A 273 31.51 -1.38 8.03
N ASP A 274 31.72 -2.68 8.24
CA ASP A 274 31.76 -3.69 7.18
C ASP A 274 30.37 -4.30 6.87
N GLN A 275 29.38 -4.04 7.72
CA GLN A 275 28.01 -4.54 7.61
C GLN A 275 26.99 -3.40 7.64
N ILE A 276 25.77 -3.68 7.16
CA ILE A 276 24.64 -2.74 7.21
C ILE A 276 24.22 -2.50 8.65
N GLY A 277 24.26 -1.24 9.09
CA GLY A 277 23.75 -0.78 10.38
C GLY A 277 22.46 0.03 10.27
N ILE A 278 21.99 0.56 11.40
CA ILE A 278 20.76 1.34 11.48
C ILE A 278 20.78 2.61 10.63
N ALA A 279 21.93 3.29 10.57
CA ALA A 279 22.09 4.51 9.78
C ALA A 279 22.08 4.20 8.29
N ASP A 280 22.64 3.04 7.88
CA ASP A 280 22.55 2.56 6.50
C ASP A 280 21.09 2.29 6.09
N ILE A 281 20.30 1.68 6.97
CA ILE A 281 18.85 1.48 6.74
C ILE A 281 18.11 2.82 6.60
N ALA A 282 18.42 3.78 7.48
CA ALA A 282 17.78 5.09 7.48
C ALA A 282 18.07 5.87 6.19
N PHE A 283 19.34 5.95 5.79
CA PHE A 283 19.78 6.62 4.57
C PHE A 283 19.43 5.85 3.30
N GLY A 284 19.43 4.52 3.32
CA GLY A 284 19.05 3.68 2.18
C GLY A 284 17.65 4.03 1.68
N ALA A 285 16.71 4.28 2.59
CA ALA A 285 15.34 4.65 2.25
C ALA A 285 15.21 6.08 1.70
N ILE A 286 16.18 6.95 1.96
CA ILE A 286 16.19 8.32 1.46
C ILE A 286 16.90 8.37 0.11
N PHE A 287 18.13 7.86 0.05
CA PHE A 287 19.00 7.97 -1.12
C PHE A 287 18.54 7.08 -2.27
N HIS A 288 17.97 5.90 -1.99
CA HIS A 288 17.34 5.11 -3.06
C HIS A 288 16.21 5.90 -3.74
N TRP A 289 15.25 6.43 -2.97
CA TRP A 289 14.15 7.22 -3.53
C TRP A 289 14.62 8.56 -4.13
N LEU A 290 15.64 9.19 -3.56
CA LEU A 290 16.26 10.39 -4.13
C LEU A 290 16.72 10.10 -5.56
N THR A 291 17.50 9.04 -5.76
CA THR A 291 17.97 8.66 -7.10
C THR A 291 16.81 8.28 -8.04
N THR A 292 15.79 7.57 -7.55
CA THR A 292 14.57 7.26 -8.30
C THR A 292 13.86 8.54 -8.79
N PHE A 293 13.77 9.58 -7.95
CA PHE A 293 13.11 10.84 -8.32
C PHE A 293 13.94 11.75 -9.23
N VAL A 294 15.26 11.66 -9.14
CA VAL A 294 16.18 12.68 -9.64
C VAL A 294 16.91 12.19 -10.88
N GLU A 295 17.63 11.07 -10.77
CA GLU A 295 18.61 10.62 -11.77
C GLU A 295 17.97 9.89 -12.95
N GLU A 296 16.89 9.17 -12.69
CA GLU A 296 16.20 8.31 -13.67
C GLU A 296 14.72 8.73 -13.87
N GLY A 297 14.33 9.89 -13.34
CA GLY A 297 12.92 10.30 -13.21
C GLY A 297 12.60 11.79 -13.44
N ILE A 298 11.71 12.30 -12.60
CA ILE A 298 10.73 13.39 -12.83
C ILE A 298 11.34 14.80 -12.92
N LEU A 299 12.50 15.00 -12.29
CA LEU A 299 13.11 16.32 -12.10
C LEU A 299 14.31 16.59 -13.03
N GLY A 300 14.79 15.56 -13.76
CA GLY A 300 15.87 15.69 -14.74
C GLY A 300 17.19 16.26 -14.19
N ALA A 301 17.41 16.20 -12.88
CA ALA A 301 18.62 16.69 -12.22
C ALA A 301 19.49 15.50 -11.81
N LYS A 302 20.81 15.67 -11.70
CA LYS A 302 21.66 14.70 -10.99
C LYS A 302 22.13 15.37 -9.71
N LEU A 303 21.57 14.97 -8.57
CA LEU A 303 21.97 15.51 -7.26
C LEU A 303 23.14 14.73 -6.66
N LEU A 304 23.15 13.40 -6.75
CA LEU A 304 24.21 12.58 -6.20
C LEU A 304 25.26 12.26 -7.27
N GLU A 305 26.14 13.22 -7.54
CA GLU A 305 27.19 13.06 -8.55
C GLU A 305 28.46 12.45 -7.94
N ALA A 306 28.98 11.37 -8.54
CA ALA A 306 30.16 10.64 -8.04
C ALA A 306 31.41 11.51 -7.83
N HIS A 307 31.60 12.56 -8.63
CA HIS A 307 32.74 13.47 -8.51
C HIS A 307 32.58 14.51 -7.38
N LYS A 308 31.35 14.77 -6.93
CA LYS A 308 31.05 15.69 -5.81
C LYS A 308 30.90 14.96 -4.49
N PHE A 309 30.29 13.78 -4.52
CA PHE A 309 29.97 12.96 -3.34
C PHE A 309 30.55 11.54 -3.49
N PRO A 310 31.88 11.39 -3.62
CA PRO A 310 32.50 10.11 -3.94
C PRO A 310 32.23 9.02 -2.88
N ARG A 311 32.23 9.37 -1.59
CA ARG A 311 32.00 8.40 -0.51
C ARG A 311 30.55 7.96 -0.47
N LEU A 312 29.61 8.91 -0.52
CA LEU A 312 28.18 8.61 -0.59
C LEU A 312 27.80 7.81 -1.84
N TYR A 313 28.38 8.15 -2.99
CA TYR A 313 28.14 7.42 -4.23
C TYR A 313 28.64 5.98 -4.12
N SER A 314 29.86 5.77 -3.62
CA SER A 314 30.41 4.43 -3.38
C SER A 314 29.57 3.65 -2.38
N TRP A 315 29.15 4.29 -1.29
CA TRP A 315 28.24 3.71 -0.30
C TRP A 315 26.92 3.26 -0.92
N LEU A 316 26.28 4.08 -1.75
CA LEU A 316 24.99 3.75 -2.35
C LEU A 316 25.09 2.53 -3.28
N GLU A 317 26.16 2.47 -4.07
CA GLU A 317 26.44 1.32 -4.93
C GLU A 317 26.72 0.06 -4.11
N ASN A 318 27.52 0.17 -3.04
CA ASN A 318 27.75 -0.93 -2.11
C ASN A 318 26.43 -1.40 -1.44
N PHE A 319 25.59 -0.47 -1.00
CA PHE A 319 24.31 -0.73 -0.34
C PHE A 319 23.37 -1.51 -1.26
N ARG A 320 23.23 -1.06 -2.51
CA ARG A 320 22.39 -1.72 -3.54
C ARG A 320 22.89 -3.10 -3.93
N GLN A 321 24.17 -3.39 -3.76
CA GLN A 321 24.77 -4.69 -4.08
C GLN A 321 24.65 -5.72 -2.95
N VAL A 322 24.31 -5.31 -1.72
CA VAL A 322 24.05 -6.26 -0.63
C VAL A 322 22.88 -7.17 -1.04
N PRO A 323 23.04 -8.52 -1.08
CA PRO A 323 22.04 -9.43 -1.66
C PRO A 323 20.64 -9.22 -1.10
N VAL A 324 20.52 -9.12 0.22
CA VAL A 324 19.24 -8.88 0.92
C VAL A 324 18.61 -7.54 0.52
N ILE A 325 19.42 -6.49 0.34
CA ILE A 325 18.90 -5.19 -0.09
C ILE A 325 18.44 -5.30 -1.55
N ARG A 326 19.31 -5.77 -2.44
CA ARG A 326 19.05 -5.89 -3.88
C ARG A 326 17.76 -6.64 -4.20
N GLU A 327 17.53 -7.75 -3.51
CA GLU A 327 16.35 -8.61 -3.69
C GLU A 327 15.07 -8.02 -3.09
N ASN A 328 15.18 -6.95 -2.29
CA ASN A 328 14.07 -6.29 -1.60
C ASN A 328 14.10 -4.78 -1.81
N LEU A 329 14.62 -4.29 -2.94
CA LEU A 329 14.35 -2.93 -3.41
C LEU A 329 12.94 -2.90 -4.06
N PRO A 330 12.21 -1.78 -4.00
CA PRO A 330 11.01 -1.63 -4.81
C PRO A 330 11.34 -1.76 -6.29
N ASP A 331 10.39 -2.30 -7.06
CA ASP A 331 10.50 -2.22 -8.52
C ASP A 331 10.54 -0.75 -8.94
N ARG A 332 11.58 -0.39 -9.70
CA ARG A 332 11.87 1.01 -10.02
C ARG A 332 10.81 1.60 -10.92
N ASP A 333 10.34 0.83 -11.92
CA ASP A 333 9.36 1.28 -12.89
C ASP A 333 7.98 1.43 -12.24
N GLU A 334 7.60 0.49 -11.38
CA GLU A 334 6.38 0.55 -10.58
C GLU A 334 6.39 1.77 -9.63
N ALA A 335 7.51 1.99 -8.93
CA ALA A 335 7.66 3.14 -8.05
C ALA A 335 7.57 4.46 -8.84
N ASN A 336 8.32 4.57 -9.94
CA ASN A 336 8.29 5.74 -10.81
C ASN A 336 6.89 5.99 -11.38
N ALA A 337 6.20 4.96 -11.85
CA ALA A 337 4.84 5.05 -12.35
C ALA A 337 3.88 5.54 -11.27
N PHE A 338 3.97 5.00 -10.05
CA PHE A 338 3.13 5.40 -8.91
C PHE A 338 3.30 6.88 -8.56
N TYR A 339 4.55 7.33 -8.42
CA TYR A 339 4.85 8.71 -8.05
C TYR A 339 4.51 9.70 -9.18
N ASN A 340 4.81 9.35 -10.44
CA ASN A 340 4.41 10.16 -11.60
C ASN A 340 2.89 10.30 -11.73
N ALA A 341 2.17 9.18 -11.66
CA ALA A 341 0.71 9.17 -11.73
C ALA A 341 0.13 10.12 -10.68
N ARG A 342 0.64 10.04 -9.44
CA ARG A 342 0.21 10.92 -8.35
C ARG A 342 0.46 12.39 -8.65
N ARG A 343 1.65 12.76 -9.13
CA ARG A 343 2.01 14.15 -9.42
C ARG A 343 1.16 14.72 -10.55
N GLU A 344 0.95 13.97 -11.63
CA GLU A 344 0.16 14.41 -12.78
C GLU A 344 -1.34 14.51 -12.46
N ALA A 345 -1.88 13.56 -11.69
CA ALA A 345 -3.29 13.59 -11.29
C ALA A 345 -3.65 14.86 -10.51
N LEU A 346 -2.74 15.35 -9.66
CA LEU A 346 -2.94 16.58 -8.89
C LEU A 346 -2.94 17.86 -9.74
N MET A 347 -2.48 17.80 -11.00
CA MET A 347 -2.55 18.94 -11.92
C MET A 347 -3.96 19.16 -12.46
N SER A 348 -4.87 18.20 -12.36
CA SER A 348 -6.22 18.31 -12.90
C SER A 348 -7.23 18.72 -11.82
N PRO A 349 -7.94 19.86 -11.97
CA PRO A 349 -8.94 20.31 -11.00
C PRO A 349 -10.06 19.29 -10.83
N PHE A 350 -10.43 18.63 -11.93
CA PHE A 350 -11.51 17.66 -11.94
C PHE A 350 -11.11 16.34 -11.26
N VAL A 351 -9.85 15.91 -11.39
CA VAL A 351 -9.34 14.74 -10.70
C VAL A 351 -9.20 15.03 -9.20
N CYS A 352 -8.74 16.23 -8.84
CA CYS A 352 -8.64 16.67 -7.45
C CYS A 352 -9.98 16.62 -6.72
N ARG A 353 -11.10 17.01 -7.35
CA ARG A 353 -12.45 16.84 -6.75
C ARG A 353 -12.70 15.41 -6.26
N VAL A 354 -12.39 14.43 -7.10
CA VAL A 354 -12.60 13.01 -6.80
C VAL A 354 -11.61 12.54 -5.75
N ILE A 355 -10.33 12.93 -5.84
CA ILE A 355 -9.32 12.59 -4.83
C ILE A 355 -9.73 13.14 -3.46
N TRP A 356 -10.13 14.41 -3.37
CA TRP A 356 -10.55 15.02 -2.12
C TRP A 356 -11.77 14.30 -1.54
N ALA A 357 -12.77 13.94 -2.35
CA ALA A 357 -13.93 13.18 -1.90
C ALA A 357 -13.55 11.77 -1.40
N LEU A 358 -12.77 11.01 -2.18
CA LEU A 358 -12.27 9.69 -1.81
C LEU A 358 -11.49 9.74 -0.49
N LYS A 359 -10.58 10.71 -0.33
CA LYS A 359 -9.77 10.87 0.87
C LYS A 359 -10.59 11.35 2.08
N ASN A 360 -11.54 12.28 1.89
CA ASN A 360 -12.43 12.74 2.96
C ASN A 360 -13.28 11.60 3.52
N LYS A 361 -13.69 10.68 2.65
CA LYS A 361 -14.45 9.48 3.01
C LYS A 361 -13.60 8.30 3.45
N GLY A 362 -12.29 8.37 3.26
CA GLY A 362 -11.39 7.24 3.50
C GLY A 362 -11.73 6.03 2.61
N ILE A 363 -11.91 6.22 1.30
CA ILE A 363 -12.23 5.17 0.32
C ILE A 363 -11.00 4.77 -0.49
N PRO A 364 -10.63 3.47 -0.53
CA PRO A 364 -9.41 3.01 -1.20
C PRO A 364 -9.56 3.02 -2.69
N TYR A 365 -8.50 3.48 -3.34
CA TYR A 365 -8.45 3.60 -4.78
C TYR A 365 -7.04 3.39 -5.29
N GLU A 366 -6.97 2.80 -6.47
CA GLU A 366 -5.80 2.80 -7.31
C GLU A 366 -5.89 3.97 -8.28
N LEU A 367 -4.77 4.66 -8.48
CA LEU A 367 -4.68 5.74 -9.46
C LEU A 367 -4.05 5.20 -10.74
N VAL A 368 -4.86 5.04 -11.78
CA VAL A 368 -4.38 4.66 -13.11
C VAL A 368 -4.01 5.92 -13.89
N LYS A 369 -2.75 6.01 -14.30
CA LYS A 369 -2.26 7.12 -15.14
C LYS A 369 -2.93 7.07 -16.51
N GLU A 370 -3.34 8.23 -17.00
CA GLU A 370 -3.95 8.38 -18.33
C GLU A 370 -3.31 9.56 -19.06
N ASP A 371 -2.85 9.33 -20.29
CA ASP A 371 -2.36 10.40 -21.17
C ASP A 371 -3.54 11.06 -21.89
N ILE A 372 -3.80 12.33 -21.55
CA ILE A 372 -4.92 13.08 -22.13
C ILE A 372 -4.66 13.58 -23.57
N THR A 373 -3.42 13.50 -24.03
CA THR A 373 -3.02 13.82 -25.41
C THR A 373 -3.16 12.58 -26.29
N ASN A 374 -2.62 11.44 -25.83
CA ASN A 374 -2.75 10.13 -26.49
C ASN A 374 -3.62 9.18 -25.66
N LYS A 375 -4.94 9.38 -25.77
CA LYS A 375 -5.95 8.70 -24.95
C LYS A 375 -5.92 7.18 -25.13
N SER A 376 -5.90 6.47 -24.02
CA SER A 376 -5.87 5.00 -24.01
C SER A 376 -7.18 4.39 -24.54
N PRO A 377 -7.12 3.18 -25.12
CA PRO A 377 -8.33 2.43 -25.47
C PRO A 377 -9.26 2.21 -24.27
N LEU A 378 -8.69 2.12 -23.06
CA LEU A 378 -9.45 1.95 -21.82
C LEU A 378 -10.28 3.20 -21.49
N LEU A 379 -9.70 4.40 -21.58
CA LEU A 379 -10.45 5.65 -21.40
C LEU A 379 -11.56 5.76 -22.45
N LEU A 380 -11.27 5.45 -23.71
CA LEU A 380 -12.26 5.52 -24.79
C LEU A 380 -13.39 4.49 -24.60
N LYS A 381 -13.09 3.34 -24.00
CA LYS A 381 -14.09 2.32 -23.64
C LYS A 381 -14.96 2.77 -22.45
N TYR A 382 -14.35 3.32 -21.41
CA TYR A 382 -15.07 3.66 -20.16
C TYR A 382 -15.76 5.01 -20.18
N ASN A 383 -15.26 5.98 -20.95
CA ASN A 383 -15.91 7.26 -21.21
C ASN A 383 -16.01 7.51 -22.72
N PRO A 384 -16.85 6.76 -23.45
CA PRO A 384 -16.96 6.89 -24.91
C PRO A 384 -17.58 8.24 -25.34
N ILE A 385 -18.34 8.88 -24.45
CA ILE A 385 -19.09 10.11 -24.71
C ILE A 385 -18.15 11.32 -24.69
N HIS A 386 -17.54 11.59 -23.54
CA HIS A 386 -16.72 12.78 -23.35
C HIS A 386 -15.23 12.52 -23.53
N LYS A 387 -14.79 11.26 -23.39
CA LYS A 387 -13.39 10.84 -23.55
C LYS A 387 -12.46 11.68 -22.66
N LYS A 388 -12.89 11.95 -21.42
CA LYS A 388 -12.24 12.83 -20.45
C LYS A 388 -12.03 12.11 -19.12
N ILE A 389 -11.02 12.56 -18.39
CA ILE A 389 -10.77 12.20 -16.99
C ILE A 389 -11.42 13.22 -16.04
N PRO A 390 -11.71 12.86 -14.78
CA PRO A 390 -11.59 11.52 -14.19
C PRO A 390 -12.67 10.55 -14.65
N VAL A 391 -12.35 9.25 -14.54
CA VAL A 391 -13.30 8.14 -14.57
C VAL A 391 -13.06 7.30 -13.32
N LEU A 392 -14.09 7.08 -12.51
CA LEU A 392 -14.03 6.14 -11.40
C LEU A 392 -14.50 4.78 -11.90
N VAL A 393 -13.75 3.72 -11.62
CA VAL A 393 -14.17 2.36 -11.91
C VAL A 393 -14.39 1.65 -10.58
N HIS A 394 -15.64 1.30 -10.28
CA HIS A 394 -16.00 0.56 -9.07
C HIS A 394 -16.47 -0.84 -9.46
N GLY A 395 -15.63 -1.85 -9.20
CA GLY A 395 -15.76 -3.18 -9.81
C GLY A 395 -15.49 -3.08 -11.32
N ASP A 396 -16.46 -3.43 -12.15
CA ASP A 396 -16.39 -3.28 -13.62
C ASP A 396 -17.30 -2.17 -14.16
N LYS A 397 -17.76 -1.26 -13.29
CA LYS A 397 -18.73 -0.22 -13.63
C LYS A 397 -18.04 1.15 -13.67
N PRO A 398 -17.86 1.75 -14.86
CA PRO A 398 -17.30 3.09 -14.96
C PRO A 398 -18.35 4.15 -14.59
N ILE A 399 -17.94 5.15 -13.83
CA ILE A 399 -18.68 6.37 -13.51
C ILE A 399 -17.86 7.54 -14.05
N CYS A 400 -18.48 8.35 -14.90
CA CYS A 400 -17.87 9.50 -15.55
C CYS A 400 -18.34 10.81 -14.91
N GLU A 401 -17.64 11.90 -15.22
CA GLU A 401 -17.88 13.26 -14.72
C GLU A 401 -17.53 13.46 -13.24
N SER A 402 -16.60 14.37 -12.95
CA SER A 402 -16.05 14.56 -11.60
C SER A 402 -17.09 14.75 -10.50
N MET A 403 -18.12 15.57 -10.72
CA MET A 403 -19.15 15.80 -9.69
C MET A 403 -20.18 14.68 -9.60
N VAL A 404 -20.45 13.97 -10.69
CA VAL A 404 -21.29 12.76 -10.67
C VAL A 404 -20.57 11.65 -9.90
N ILE A 405 -19.26 11.51 -10.08
CA ILE A 405 -18.42 10.62 -9.28
C ILE A 405 -18.48 11.02 -7.80
N VAL A 406 -18.34 12.30 -7.46
CA VAL A 406 -18.41 12.75 -6.06
C VAL A 406 -19.79 12.46 -5.44
N GLU A 407 -20.89 12.70 -6.15
CA GLU A 407 -22.23 12.33 -5.68
C GLU A 407 -22.37 10.81 -5.50
N TYR A 408 -21.89 10.01 -6.46
CA TYR A 408 -21.88 8.55 -6.35
C TYR A 408 -21.11 8.05 -5.13
N LEU A 409 -19.94 8.63 -4.84
CA LEU A 409 -19.16 8.31 -3.65
C LEU A 409 -19.93 8.63 -2.35
N ASP A 410 -20.69 9.72 -2.35
CA ASP A 410 -21.51 10.13 -1.19
C ASP A 410 -22.73 9.24 -0.97
N GLU A 411 -23.33 8.75 -2.04
CA GLU A 411 -24.47 7.81 -1.97
C GLU A 411 -24.05 6.40 -1.55
N VAL A 412 -22.89 5.93 -2.00
CA VAL A 412 -22.40 4.57 -1.71
C VAL A 412 -21.71 4.47 -0.35
N TRP A 413 -20.97 5.51 0.07
CA TRP A 413 -20.26 5.55 1.35
C TRP A 413 -20.79 6.70 2.23
N PRO A 414 -21.77 6.44 3.11
CA PRO A 414 -22.46 7.48 3.88
C PRO A 414 -21.61 8.10 4.99
N GLN A 415 -20.40 7.58 5.25
CA GLN A 415 -19.48 8.14 6.25
C GLN A 415 -18.92 9.48 5.74
N ASN A 416 -18.80 10.46 6.64
CA ASN A 416 -18.36 11.83 6.32
C ASN A 416 -19.13 12.40 5.11
N PRO A 417 -20.44 12.65 5.25
CA PRO A 417 -21.30 13.06 4.14
C PRO A 417 -20.88 14.43 3.59
N LEU A 418 -20.88 14.56 2.26
CA LEU A 418 -20.62 15.81 1.55
C LEU A 418 -21.92 16.52 1.15
N LEU A 419 -23.02 15.77 1.04
CA LEU A 419 -24.36 16.29 0.89
C LEU A 419 -25.06 16.38 2.26
N PRO A 420 -25.87 17.42 2.49
CA PRO A 420 -26.75 17.49 3.65
C PRO A 420 -27.73 16.30 3.70
N SER A 421 -28.27 16.00 4.88
CA SER A 421 -29.33 14.98 5.01
C SER A 421 -30.71 15.52 4.58
N ASP A 422 -30.96 16.81 4.81
CA ASP A 422 -32.21 17.47 4.44
C ASP A 422 -32.37 17.57 2.90
N PRO A 423 -33.51 17.15 2.32
CA PRO A 423 -33.72 17.18 0.88
C PRO A 423 -33.64 18.57 0.25
N HIS A 424 -34.09 19.61 0.95
CA HIS A 424 -34.03 20.98 0.44
C HIS A 424 -32.59 21.48 0.45
N GLU A 425 -31.86 21.30 1.55
CA GLU A 425 -30.44 21.66 1.62
C GLU A 425 -29.59 20.90 0.60
N ARG A 426 -29.90 19.63 0.32
CA ARG A 426 -29.28 18.88 -0.80
C ARG A 426 -29.52 19.52 -2.15
N ALA A 427 -30.74 19.97 -2.42
CA ALA A 427 -31.07 20.64 -3.67
C ALA A 427 -30.31 21.97 -3.79
N VAL A 428 -30.19 22.72 -2.69
CA VAL A 428 -29.37 23.95 -2.63
C VAL A 428 -27.89 23.66 -2.87
N ALA A 429 -27.33 22.62 -2.27
CA ALA A 429 -25.94 22.22 -2.52
C ALA A 429 -25.70 21.87 -3.99
N ARG A 430 -26.61 21.09 -4.60
CA ARG A 430 -26.56 20.74 -6.04
C ARG A 430 -26.71 21.95 -6.95
N PHE A 431 -27.54 22.92 -6.58
CA PHE A 431 -27.64 24.20 -7.30
C PHE A 431 -26.28 24.91 -7.34
N TRP A 432 -25.59 25.02 -6.20
CA TRP A 432 -24.27 25.63 -6.13
C TRP A 432 -23.19 24.85 -6.87
N VAL A 433 -23.24 23.51 -6.84
CA VAL A 433 -22.36 22.66 -7.67
C VAL A 433 -22.58 22.93 -9.16
N LYS A 434 -23.85 22.99 -9.61
CA LYS A 434 -24.17 23.31 -11.00
C LYS A 434 -23.67 24.70 -11.37
N TYR A 435 -23.89 25.69 -10.51
CA TYR A 435 -23.40 27.05 -10.71
C TYR A 435 -21.87 27.08 -10.83
N ALA A 436 -21.14 26.41 -9.94
CA ALA A 436 -19.68 26.31 -9.97
C ALA A 436 -19.17 25.67 -11.27
N ASN A 437 -19.86 24.65 -11.80
CA ASN A 437 -19.47 24.00 -13.06
C ASN A 437 -19.75 24.89 -14.28
N ASP A 438 -20.94 25.51 -14.34
CA ASP A 438 -21.35 26.32 -15.48
C ASP A 438 -20.55 27.63 -15.54
N LYS A 439 -20.46 28.33 -14.40
CA LYS A 439 -19.81 29.65 -14.32
C LYS A 439 -18.32 29.54 -14.08
N GLY A 440 -17.85 28.54 -13.34
CA GLY A 440 -16.42 28.29 -13.17
C GLY A 440 -15.69 27.90 -14.46
N ALA A 441 -16.43 27.53 -15.52
CA ALA A 441 -15.85 27.34 -16.85
C ALA A 441 -15.08 28.58 -17.34
N SER A 442 -15.48 29.79 -16.95
CA SER A 442 -14.80 31.04 -17.30
C SER A 442 -13.35 31.08 -16.79
N VAL A 443 -13.08 30.54 -15.60
CA VAL A 443 -11.71 30.42 -15.05
C VAL A 443 -10.83 29.56 -15.96
N PHE A 444 -11.38 28.47 -16.50
CA PHE A 444 -10.64 27.64 -17.44
C PHE A 444 -10.53 28.26 -18.84
N GLN A 445 -11.41 29.19 -19.20
CA GLN A 445 -11.26 29.98 -20.42
C GLN A 445 -10.16 31.03 -20.29
N ILE A 446 -9.94 31.61 -19.11
CA ILE A 446 -8.76 32.47 -18.85
C ILE A 446 -7.53 31.73 -19.35
N PHE A 447 -7.28 30.51 -18.86
CA PHE A 447 -6.15 29.68 -19.29
C PHE A 447 -6.06 29.48 -20.82
N ARG A 448 -7.16 29.20 -21.50
CA ARG A 448 -7.18 28.75 -22.92
C ARG A 448 -7.20 29.87 -23.95
N THR A 449 -7.43 31.11 -23.55
CA THR A 449 -7.73 32.22 -24.48
C THR A 449 -6.82 33.42 -24.26
N THR A 450 -6.72 34.27 -25.28
CA THR A 450 -5.97 35.53 -25.28
C THR A 450 -6.83 36.64 -25.91
N GLY A 451 -6.35 37.90 -25.83
CA GLY A 451 -7.03 39.05 -26.44
C GLY A 451 -8.44 39.28 -25.89
N GLU A 452 -9.40 39.58 -26.77
CA GLU A 452 -10.78 39.88 -26.40
C GLU A 452 -11.48 38.72 -25.67
N ALA A 453 -11.21 37.48 -26.07
CA ALA A 453 -11.78 36.29 -25.41
C ALA A 453 -11.29 36.13 -23.96
N LEU A 454 -10.03 36.50 -23.69
CA LEU A 454 -9.49 36.53 -22.32
C LEU A 454 -10.17 37.60 -21.47
N GLU A 455 -10.39 38.80 -22.01
CA GLU A 455 -11.10 39.88 -21.29
C GLU A 455 -12.55 39.50 -20.98
N GLN A 456 -13.23 38.83 -21.92
CA GLN A 456 -14.57 38.29 -21.68
C GLN A 456 -14.56 37.21 -20.59
N ALA A 457 -13.60 36.28 -20.62
CA ALA A 457 -13.46 35.24 -19.59
C ALA A 457 -13.18 35.83 -18.20
N LYS A 458 -12.37 36.90 -18.11
CA LYS A 458 -12.13 37.64 -16.86
C LYS A 458 -13.41 38.30 -16.34
N LYS A 459 -14.19 38.95 -17.21
CA LYS A 459 -15.46 39.57 -16.84
C LYS A 459 -16.45 38.54 -16.29
N GLU A 460 -16.65 37.43 -16.99
CA GLU A 460 -17.52 36.34 -16.54
C GLU A 460 -17.05 35.74 -15.21
N THR A 461 -15.73 35.64 -15.02
CA THR A 461 -15.14 35.19 -13.75
C THR A 461 -15.44 36.18 -12.63
N LEU A 462 -15.31 37.48 -12.85
CA LEU A 462 -15.65 38.50 -11.84
C LEU A 462 -17.14 38.49 -11.50
N GLU A 463 -18.03 38.32 -12.48
CA GLU A 463 -19.47 38.17 -12.24
C GLU A 463 -19.79 36.92 -11.41
N MET A 464 -19.09 35.82 -11.69
CA MET A 464 -19.18 34.57 -10.92
C MET A 464 -18.72 34.77 -9.47
N LEU A 465 -17.54 35.39 -9.27
CA LEU A 465 -17.02 35.70 -7.93
C LEU A 465 -17.99 36.61 -7.16
N GLN A 466 -18.52 37.66 -7.79
CA GLN A 466 -19.46 38.58 -7.17
C GLN A 466 -20.75 37.86 -6.74
N THR A 467 -21.30 37.00 -7.59
CA THR A 467 -22.51 36.24 -7.24
C THR A 467 -22.29 35.32 -6.04
N VAL A 468 -21.13 34.65 -5.97
CA VAL A 468 -20.82 33.74 -4.87
C VAL A 468 -20.51 34.52 -3.59
N GLU A 469 -19.84 35.66 -3.70
CA GLU A 469 -19.63 36.57 -2.58
C GLU A 469 -20.96 37.05 -2.01
N ASP A 470 -21.90 37.47 -2.85
CA ASP A 470 -23.18 38.06 -2.41
C ASP A 470 -24.16 37.02 -1.86
N TYR A 471 -24.26 35.85 -2.49
CA TYR A 471 -25.34 34.89 -2.26
C TYR A 471 -24.87 33.49 -1.84
N GLY A 472 -23.60 33.16 -2.02
CA GLY A 472 -23.08 31.80 -1.86
C GLY A 472 -22.86 31.41 -0.40
N LEU A 473 -21.87 32.04 0.22
CA LEU A 473 -21.34 31.59 1.51
C LEU A 473 -22.16 32.08 2.72
N GLY A 474 -22.69 33.30 2.65
CA GLY A 474 -23.25 34.00 3.81
C GLY A 474 -22.18 34.19 4.90
N ASP A 475 -22.54 33.94 6.16
CA ASP A 475 -21.62 34.04 7.31
C ASP A 475 -20.97 32.69 7.68
N LYS A 476 -21.09 31.67 6.83
CA LYS A 476 -20.60 30.31 7.10
C LYS A 476 -19.10 30.20 6.85
N GLU A 477 -18.45 29.27 7.55
CA GLU A 477 -17.03 28.94 7.30
C GLU A 477 -16.86 28.21 5.95
N PHE A 478 -17.76 27.26 5.66
CA PHE A 478 -17.86 26.49 4.42
C PHE A 478 -19.30 26.53 3.87
N PHE A 479 -19.50 26.16 2.61
CA PHE A 479 -20.87 25.99 2.08
C PHE A 479 -21.68 24.97 2.90
N GLY A 480 -20.99 23.97 3.47
CA GLY A 480 -21.54 22.99 4.41
C GLY A 480 -21.71 23.47 5.86
N GLY A 481 -21.43 24.73 6.18
CA GLY A 481 -21.40 25.22 7.56
C GLY A 481 -20.02 24.99 8.18
N ASP A 482 -19.92 24.09 9.15
CA ASP A 482 -18.70 23.82 9.93
C ASP A 482 -17.78 22.77 9.28
N GLN A 483 -18.24 22.10 8.22
CA GLN A 483 -17.47 21.10 7.48
C GLN A 483 -17.58 21.34 5.98
N ILE A 484 -16.59 20.85 5.23
CA ILE A 484 -16.61 20.91 3.77
C ILE A 484 -17.78 20.08 3.21
N SER A 485 -18.45 20.62 2.20
CA SER A 485 -19.54 20.01 1.46
C SER A 485 -19.14 19.75 0.01
N ILE A 486 -20.05 19.13 -0.75
CA ILE A 486 -19.90 18.95 -2.19
C ILE A 486 -19.74 20.28 -2.94
N ALA A 487 -20.34 21.37 -2.45
CA ALA A 487 -20.18 22.70 -3.06
C ALA A 487 -18.78 23.26 -2.80
N ASP A 488 -18.20 23.01 -1.61
CA ASP A 488 -16.81 23.38 -1.31
C ASP A 488 -15.83 22.63 -2.21
N ILE A 489 -16.06 21.34 -2.47
CA ILE A 489 -15.27 20.55 -3.43
C ILE A 489 -15.35 21.14 -4.85
N ALA A 490 -16.55 21.53 -5.29
CA ALA A 490 -16.76 22.11 -6.61
C ALA A 490 -16.07 23.49 -6.75
N PHE A 491 -16.33 24.42 -5.84
CA PHE A 491 -15.71 25.75 -5.88
C PHE A 491 -14.22 25.70 -5.59
N GLY A 492 -13.75 24.85 -4.67
CA GLY A 492 -12.34 24.73 -4.32
C GLY A 492 -11.47 24.43 -5.53
N SER A 493 -11.93 23.53 -6.40
CA SER A 493 -11.24 23.21 -7.65
C SER A 493 -11.26 24.33 -8.71
N VAL A 494 -12.18 25.29 -8.61
CA VAL A 494 -12.28 26.41 -9.54
C VAL A 494 -11.44 27.57 -9.02
N ILE A 495 -11.65 27.95 -7.76
CA ILE A 495 -11.00 29.09 -7.12
C ILE A 495 -9.50 28.85 -6.92
N GLN A 496 -9.09 27.65 -6.50
CA GLN A 496 -7.67 27.34 -6.39
C GLN A 496 -6.95 27.37 -7.75
N TRP A 497 -7.64 27.00 -8.83
CA TRP A 497 -7.06 27.10 -10.16
C TRP A 497 -7.02 28.55 -10.64
N LEU A 498 -8.01 29.37 -10.29
CA LEU A 498 -7.96 30.81 -10.53
C LEU A 498 -6.70 31.42 -9.91
N THR A 499 -6.38 31.09 -8.64
CA THR A 499 -5.17 31.64 -8.01
C THR A 499 -3.89 31.21 -8.74
N TYR A 500 -3.81 29.96 -9.23
CA TYR A 500 -2.69 29.55 -10.09
C TYR A 500 -2.62 30.36 -11.40
N MET A 501 -3.75 30.73 -12.00
CA MET A 501 -3.75 31.59 -13.20
C MET A 501 -3.32 33.02 -12.89
N GLU A 502 -3.69 33.56 -11.73
CA GLU A 502 -3.28 34.89 -11.29
C GLU A 502 -1.77 34.93 -11.03
N GLU A 503 -1.26 33.97 -10.25
CA GLU A 503 0.16 33.86 -9.91
C GLU A 503 1.04 33.57 -11.12
N GLY A 504 0.51 32.80 -12.09
CA GLY A 504 1.19 32.56 -13.35
C GLY A 504 1.20 33.75 -14.32
N SER A 505 0.60 34.88 -13.94
CA SER A 505 0.32 36.04 -14.81
C SER A 505 -0.51 35.68 -16.05
N LEU A 506 -1.24 34.56 -15.98
CA LEU A 506 -2.07 34.07 -17.08
C LEU A 506 -3.40 34.86 -17.18
N ALA A 507 -3.88 35.39 -16.07
CA ALA A 507 -5.02 36.32 -16.05
C ALA A 507 -4.63 37.76 -16.42
N GLY A 508 -3.34 38.11 -16.33
CA GLY A 508 -2.84 39.49 -16.49
C GLY A 508 -3.32 40.48 -15.42
N ALA A 509 -4.09 40.02 -14.44
CA ALA A 509 -4.61 40.80 -13.33
C ALA A 509 -4.98 39.87 -12.16
N LYS A 510 -5.01 40.41 -10.94
CA LYS A 510 -5.59 39.73 -9.78
C LYS A 510 -7.09 39.95 -9.78
N LEU A 511 -7.88 38.88 -9.85
CA LEU A 511 -9.34 38.91 -9.85
C LEU A 511 -9.89 38.64 -8.45
N LEU A 512 -9.35 37.66 -7.71
CA LEU A 512 -9.76 37.36 -6.34
C LEU A 512 -9.05 38.31 -5.34
N GLU A 513 -9.61 39.51 -5.21
CA GLU A 513 -9.10 40.54 -4.30
C GLU A 513 -9.82 40.53 -2.96
N ALA A 514 -9.08 40.37 -1.85
CA ALA A 514 -9.65 40.23 -0.51
C ALA A 514 -10.56 41.40 -0.08
N HIS A 515 -10.31 42.63 -0.56
CA HIS A 515 -11.14 43.79 -0.25
C HIS A 515 -12.46 43.83 -1.05
N LYS A 516 -12.55 43.11 -2.18
CA LYS A 516 -13.77 42.99 -3.00
C LYS A 516 -14.58 41.75 -2.64
N PHE A 517 -13.88 40.65 -2.34
CA PHE A 517 -14.46 39.35 -2.07
C PHE A 517 -14.00 38.82 -0.70
N PRO A 518 -14.30 39.52 0.41
CA PRO A 518 -13.78 39.17 1.73
C PRO A 518 -14.24 37.78 2.20
N ARG A 519 -15.50 37.39 1.94
CA ARG A 519 -16.02 36.09 2.37
C ARG A 519 -15.40 34.96 1.58
N LEU A 520 -15.34 35.09 0.25
CA LEU A 520 -14.66 34.14 -0.62
C LEU A 520 -13.17 34.00 -0.28
N HIS A 521 -12.50 35.11 0.02
CA HIS A 521 -11.09 35.06 0.40
C HIS A 521 -10.91 34.32 1.73
N SER A 522 -11.72 34.63 2.74
CA SER A 522 -11.71 33.94 4.03
C SER A 522 -11.99 32.44 3.87
N TRP A 523 -13.03 32.09 3.13
CA TRP A 523 -13.36 30.71 2.80
C TRP A 523 -12.22 29.98 2.11
N HIS A 524 -11.58 30.61 1.12
CA HIS A 524 -10.50 29.99 0.38
C HIS A 524 -9.29 29.70 1.27
N GLN A 525 -8.95 30.61 2.19
CA GLN A 525 -7.90 30.37 3.18
C GLN A 525 -8.25 29.21 4.12
N ASN A 526 -9.49 29.13 4.59
CA ASN A 526 -9.96 28.03 5.43
C ASN A 526 -9.95 26.70 4.68
N PHE A 527 -10.43 26.69 3.43
CA PHE A 527 -10.43 25.54 2.53
C PHE A 527 -9.02 24.96 2.34
N LEU A 528 -8.01 25.83 2.15
CA LEU A 528 -6.62 25.43 2.04
C LEU A 528 -6.01 24.85 3.32
N GLN A 529 -6.60 25.10 4.49
CA GLN A 529 -6.16 24.48 5.75
C GLN A 529 -6.82 23.14 6.04
N VAL A 530 -7.87 22.77 5.31
CA VAL A 530 -8.50 21.46 5.47
C VAL A 530 -7.48 20.37 5.14
N PRO A 531 -7.18 19.41 6.06
CA PRO A 531 -6.05 18.49 5.91
C PRO A 531 -6.05 17.72 4.59
N VAL A 532 -7.22 17.21 4.17
CA VAL A 532 -7.36 16.47 2.91
C VAL A 532 -7.08 17.34 1.68
N ILE A 533 -7.39 18.63 1.74
CA ILE A 533 -7.14 19.58 0.64
C ILE A 533 -5.65 19.92 0.61
N LYS A 534 -5.11 20.37 1.75
CA LYS A 534 -3.71 20.77 1.92
C LYS A 534 -2.72 19.68 1.49
N GLU A 535 -3.01 18.42 1.81
CA GLU A 535 -2.14 17.28 1.50
C GLU A 535 -2.28 16.77 0.05
N ASN A 536 -3.31 17.20 -0.68
CA ASN A 536 -3.64 16.71 -2.02
C ASN A 536 -3.91 17.87 -2.99
N LEU A 537 -3.10 18.91 -2.90
CA LEU A 537 -2.99 19.98 -3.89
C LEU A 537 -1.62 19.91 -4.58
N PRO A 538 -1.51 20.34 -5.84
CA PRO A 538 -0.22 20.58 -6.45
C PRO A 538 0.49 21.74 -5.74
N ASP A 539 1.82 21.74 -5.75
CA ASP A 539 2.56 22.93 -5.37
C ASP A 539 2.22 24.08 -6.31
N THR A 540 2.19 25.29 -5.75
CA THR A 540 1.74 26.47 -6.47
C THR A 540 2.61 26.78 -7.68
N ASP A 541 3.93 26.80 -7.51
CA ASP A 541 4.89 26.97 -8.60
C ASP A 541 4.69 25.92 -9.71
N GLY A 542 4.34 24.68 -9.32
CA GLY A 542 4.16 23.53 -10.21
C GLY A 542 2.93 23.63 -11.06
N ALA A 543 1.83 23.98 -10.43
CA ALA A 543 0.61 24.30 -11.17
C ALA A 543 0.86 25.47 -12.11
N VAL A 544 1.49 26.57 -11.63
CA VAL A 544 1.79 27.76 -12.44
C VAL A 544 2.65 27.40 -13.66
N ALA A 545 3.77 26.70 -13.47
CA ALA A 545 4.67 26.32 -14.55
C ALA A 545 3.98 25.38 -15.55
N PHE A 546 3.21 24.40 -15.05
CA PHE A 546 2.45 23.48 -15.88
C PHE A 546 1.45 24.21 -16.78
N TYR A 547 0.64 25.11 -16.20
CA TYR A 547 -0.35 25.86 -16.97
C TYR A 547 0.28 26.89 -17.90
N ARG A 548 1.37 27.55 -17.51
CA ARG A 548 2.10 28.44 -18.42
C ARG A 548 2.61 27.70 -19.64
N GLY A 549 3.32 26.59 -19.45
CA GLY A 549 3.86 25.79 -20.56
C GLY A 549 2.77 25.26 -21.49
N ARG A 550 1.60 24.88 -20.95
CA ARG A 550 0.46 24.48 -21.80
C ARG A 550 -0.13 25.66 -22.59
N ARG A 551 -0.15 26.87 -22.05
CA ARG A 551 -0.62 28.05 -22.80
C ARG A 551 0.33 28.36 -23.94
N GLU A 552 1.63 28.37 -23.67
CA GLU A 552 2.67 28.59 -24.69
C GLU A 552 2.55 27.55 -25.83
N ALA A 553 2.29 26.28 -25.49
CA ALA A 553 2.07 25.24 -26.49
C ALA A 553 0.79 25.47 -27.34
N LEU A 554 -0.30 25.97 -26.73
CA LEU A 554 -1.53 26.31 -27.46
C LEU A 554 -1.32 27.50 -28.41
N GLU A 555 -0.60 28.52 -27.96
CA GLU A 555 -0.27 29.70 -28.77
C GLU A 555 0.69 29.35 -29.92
N GLY A 556 1.70 28.51 -29.65
CA GLY A 556 2.61 27.99 -30.67
C GLY A 556 1.91 27.12 -31.71
N ALA A 557 0.92 26.31 -31.30
CA ALA A 557 0.11 25.52 -32.23
C ALA A 557 -0.89 26.35 -33.06
N ALA A 558 -1.32 27.52 -32.56
CA ALA A 558 -2.18 28.44 -33.30
C ALA A 558 -1.41 29.34 -34.28
N SER A 559 -0.09 29.44 -34.12
CA SER A 559 0.79 30.28 -34.94
C SER A 559 1.46 29.52 -36.10
N ASN A 560 1.35 28.18 -36.11
CA ASN A 560 1.77 27.28 -37.19
C ASN A 560 0.55 26.79 -37.97
#